data_AF-A0A1I0A5B6-F1
#
_entry.id   AF-A0A1I0A5B6-F1
#
_cell.length_a   1.000
_cell.length_b   1.000
_cell.length_c   1.000
_cell.angle_alpha   90.00
_cell.angle_beta   90.00
_cell.angle_gamma   90.00
#
_symmetry.space_group_name_H-M   'P 1'
#
loop_
_entity.id
_entity.type
_entity.pdbx_description
1 polymer ?
#
loop_
_entity_poly.entity_id
_entity_poly.type
_entity_poly.pdbx_seq_one_letter_code
_entity_poly.pdbx_strand_id
1 'polypeptide(L)'
;MNQDNLYELVNSFYHLSGKIESLSINSFSDVLGSEEAKNVSNVIYFLIAEKPITRLKGESRILYIGQTSSSISKRYSNSTINKMIKTKANKLKYGHVLQNYGGIEIAYCYHNQFGDSLNEAEGQFLWWYFQNHLEYPPFNYTQTKNRNDIVI
;
A
#
# COMPACT_ATOMS: atom_id res chain seq x y z
N MET A 1 11.69 -15.73 5.09
CA MET A 1 10.36 -15.12 5.33
C MET A 1 9.40 -15.71 4.30
N ASN A 2 8.16 -16.02 4.68
CA ASN A 2 7.15 -16.59 3.79
C ASN A 2 5.79 -15.88 3.96
N GLN A 3 4.80 -16.33 3.19
CA GLN A 3 3.44 -15.80 3.16
C GLN A 3 2.75 -15.73 4.55
N ASP A 4 3.04 -16.66 5.47
CA ASP A 4 2.29 -16.84 6.71
C ASP A 4 2.53 -15.67 7.68
N ASN A 5 3.65 -14.97 7.51
CA ASN A 5 4.05 -13.86 8.35
C ASN A 5 3.76 -12.49 7.71
N LEU A 6 3.02 -12.42 6.59
CA LEU A 6 2.83 -11.17 5.84
C LEU A 6 2.35 -10.01 6.72
N TYR A 7 1.35 -10.26 7.58
CA TYR A 7 0.77 -9.23 8.43
C TYR A 7 1.66 -8.82 9.59
N GLU A 8 2.32 -9.77 10.24
CA GLU A 8 3.30 -9.49 11.29
C GLU A 8 4.46 -8.66 10.73
N LEU A 9 4.90 -9.02 9.53
CA LEU A 9 5.96 -8.32 8.83
C LEU A 9 5.55 -6.90 8.45
N VAL A 10 4.38 -6.72 7.82
CA VAL A 10 3.88 -5.38 7.47
C VAL A 10 3.68 -4.49 8.70
N ASN A 11 3.24 -5.05 9.83
CA ASN A 11 3.14 -4.31 11.10
C ASN A 11 4.50 -3.92 11.69
N SER A 12 5.59 -4.60 11.30
CA SER A 12 6.96 -4.31 11.76
C SER A 12 7.71 -3.30 10.87
N PHE A 13 7.11 -2.91 9.75
CA PHE A 13 7.71 -1.98 8.80
C PHE A 13 7.73 -0.54 9.33
N TYR A 14 8.38 0.34 8.58
CA TYR A 14 8.30 1.76 8.86
C TYR A 14 6.92 2.27 8.47
N HIS A 15 6.39 3.22 9.24
CA HIS A 15 5.11 3.87 8.95
C HIS A 15 5.32 5.36 8.86
N LEU A 16 4.80 5.98 7.79
CA LEU A 16 4.73 7.42 7.73
C LEU A 16 3.88 7.94 8.88
N SER A 17 4.29 9.08 9.43
CA SER A 17 3.56 9.76 10.49
C SER A 17 2.16 10.18 10.03
N GLY A 18 1.14 9.88 10.84
CA GLY A 18 -0.26 10.26 10.58
C GLY A 18 -1.04 9.28 9.70
N LYS A 19 -2.28 9.67 9.37
CA LYS A 19 -3.20 8.88 8.54
C LYS A 19 -3.97 9.79 7.60
N ILE A 20 -4.39 9.25 6.47
CA ILE A 20 -5.37 9.91 5.59
C ILE A 20 -6.74 9.66 6.21
N GLU A 21 -7.38 10.70 6.74
CA GLU A 21 -8.63 10.61 7.51
C GLU A 21 -9.85 11.14 6.73
N SER A 22 -9.62 11.91 5.66
CA SER A 22 -10.69 12.46 4.86
C SER A 22 -10.36 12.48 3.37
N LEU A 23 -11.40 12.50 2.54
CA LEU A 23 -11.29 12.62 1.10
C LEU A 23 -11.00 14.07 0.67
N SER A 24 -9.89 14.61 1.15
CA SER A 24 -9.47 16.00 0.93
C SER A 24 -7.99 16.07 0.50
N ILE A 25 -7.64 17.13 -0.25
CA ILE A 25 -6.26 17.30 -0.70
C ILE A 25 -5.31 17.43 0.49
N ASN A 26 -5.71 18.16 1.52
CA ASN A 26 -4.91 18.38 2.72
C ASN A 26 -4.61 17.04 3.41
N SER A 27 -5.63 16.24 3.73
CA SER A 27 -5.41 14.96 4.44
C SER A 27 -4.51 13.98 3.67
N PHE A 28 -4.58 13.96 2.33
CA PHE A 28 -3.65 13.18 1.52
C PHE A 28 -2.24 13.79 1.50
N SER A 29 -2.13 15.12 1.39
CA SER A 29 -0.84 15.82 1.27
C SER A 29 -0.09 15.87 2.58
N ASP A 30 -0.79 15.91 3.72
CA ASP A 30 -0.17 15.93 5.05
C ASP A 30 0.61 14.63 5.32
N VAL A 31 0.14 13.49 4.80
CA VAL A 31 0.84 12.19 4.90
C VAL A 31 1.79 11.98 3.73
N LEU A 32 1.27 11.99 2.50
CA LEU A 32 2.02 11.61 1.30
C LEU A 32 2.98 12.71 0.83
N GLY A 33 2.76 13.95 1.22
CA GLY A 33 3.60 15.11 0.93
C GLY A 33 4.52 15.53 2.07
N SER A 34 4.53 14.78 3.18
CA SER A 34 5.35 15.06 4.37
C SER A 34 6.85 15.07 4.07
N GLU A 35 7.63 15.73 4.95
CA GLU A 35 9.10 15.68 4.88
C GLU A 35 9.63 14.24 5.00
N GLU A 36 8.98 13.40 5.80
CA GLU A 36 9.28 11.97 5.89
C GLU A 36 9.11 11.29 4.52
N ALA A 37 7.96 11.47 3.88
CA ALA A 37 7.67 10.90 2.56
C ALA A 37 8.60 11.41 1.45
N LYS A 38 9.20 12.61 1.59
CA LYS A 38 10.20 13.14 0.64
C LYS A 38 11.55 12.43 0.72
N ASN A 39 11.89 11.90 1.89
CA ASN A 39 13.19 11.25 2.15
C ASN A 39 13.18 9.73 1.94
N VAL A 40 12.01 9.12 1.75
CA VAL A 40 11.85 7.67 1.59
C VAL A 40 11.76 7.31 0.12
N SER A 41 12.80 6.64 -0.43
CA SER A 41 12.85 6.15 -1.82
C SER A 41 13.42 4.74 -1.91
N ASN A 42 13.23 4.06 -3.05
CA ASN A 42 13.61 2.65 -3.26
C ASN A 42 12.91 1.69 -2.28
N VAL A 43 11.58 1.81 -2.22
CA VAL A 43 10.74 1.08 -1.26
C VAL A 43 9.56 0.38 -1.91
N ILE A 44 9.08 -0.64 -1.22
CA ILE A 44 7.71 -1.15 -1.34
C ILE A 44 6.87 -0.43 -0.29
N TYR A 45 5.71 0.08 -0.68
CA TYR A 45 4.78 0.75 0.21
C TYR A 45 3.39 0.12 0.15
N PHE A 46 2.66 0.27 1.26
CA PHE A 46 1.37 -0.35 1.51
C PHE A 46 0.39 0.72 1.93
N LEU A 47 -0.80 0.75 1.34
CA LEU A 47 -1.92 1.51 1.88
C LEU A 47 -2.72 0.57 2.78
N ILE A 48 -2.89 0.95 4.04
CA ILE A 48 -3.45 0.08 5.07
C ILE A 48 -4.65 0.78 5.70
N ALA A 49 -5.84 0.21 5.58
CA ALA A 49 -7.02 0.68 6.30
C ALA A 49 -6.88 0.44 7.80
N GLU A 50 -7.54 1.25 8.62
CA GLU A 50 -7.52 1.08 10.08
C GLU A 50 -8.21 -0.22 10.53
N LYS A 51 -9.35 -0.56 9.91
CA LYS A 51 -10.12 -1.76 10.22
C LYS A 51 -9.97 -2.84 9.15
N PRO A 52 -10.04 -4.13 9.52
CA PRO A 52 -10.05 -5.23 8.55
C PRO A 52 -11.22 -5.13 7.57
N ILE A 53 -10.99 -5.56 6.34
CA ILE A 53 -12.00 -5.68 5.29
C ILE A 53 -12.06 -7.16 4.87
N THR A 54 -13.27 -7.71 4.75
CA THR A 54 -13.46 -9.08 4.26
C THR A 54 -12.85 -9.27 2.88
N ARG A 55 -12.24 -10.44 2.68
CA ARG A 55 -11.63 -10.90 1.44
C ARG A 55 -12.27 -12.21 1.01
N LEU A 56 -11.95 -12.67 -0.19
CA LEU A 56 -12.39 -13.99 -0.67
C LEU A 56 -12.00 -15.11 0.32
N LYS A 57 -10.82 -15.00 0.94
CA LYS A 57 -10.41 -15.80 2.11
C LYS A 57 -9.95 -14.88 3.24
N GLY A 58 -10.60 -14.95 4.40
CA GLY A 58 -10.24 -14.20 5.60
C GLY A 58 -10.50 -12.69 5.49
N GLU A 59 -9.70 -11.90 6.19
CA GLU A 59 -9.80 -10.44 6.22
C GLU A 59 -8.42 -9.80 6.01
N SER A 60 -8.41 -8.58 5.50
CA SER A 60 -7.18 -7.81 5.30
C SER A 60 -7.40 -6.32 5.52
N ARG A 61 -6.43 -5.68 6.17
CA ARG A 61 -6.31 -4.22 6.23
C ARG A 61 -5.60 -3.63 5.00
N ILE A 62 -4.86 -4.42 4.23
CA ILE A 62 -4.09 -3.93 3.09
C ILE A 62 -5.04 -3.63 1.92
N LEU A 63 -4.94 -2.41 1.39
CA LEU A 63 -5.72 -1.89 0.28
C LEU A 63 -4.94 -1.94 -1.03
N TYR A 64 -3.66 -1.58 -0.96
CA TYR A 64 -2.77 -1.46 -2.11
C TYR A 64 -1.34 -1.82 -1.70
N ILE A 65 -0.63 -2.50 -2.60
CA ILE A 65 0.81 -2.73 -2.53
C ILE A 65 1.42 -2.12 -3.79
N GLY A 66 2.44 -1.29 -3.62
CA GLY A 66 3.12 -0.64 -4.73
C GLY A 66 4.60 -0.42 -4.47
N GLN A 67 5.33 -0.03 -5.51
CA GLN A 67 6.76 0.28 -5.42
C GLN A 67 7.11 1.67 -5.98
N THR A 68 8.24 2.22 -5.54
CA THR A 68 8.82 3.44 -6.12
C THR A 68 10.35 3.46 -5.98
N SER A 69 11.04 3.75 -7.09
CA SER A 69 12.46 4.12 -7.09
C SER A 69 12.70 5.58 -6.70
N SER A 70 11.70 6.44 -6.91
CA SER A 70 11.67 7.82 -6.42
C SER A 70 11.13 7.93 -5.00
N SER A 71 11.10 9.12 -4.41
CA SER A 71 10.48 9.29 -3.09
C SER A 71 8.97 9.02 -3.10
N ILE A 72 8.40 8.60 -1.97
CA ILE A 72 6.94 8.44 -1.81
C ILE A 72 6.22 9.74 -2.19
N SER A 73 6.72 10.88 -1.74
CA SER A 73 6.16 12.19 -2.10
C SER A 73 6.19 12.48 -3.60
N LYS A 74 7.28 12.11 -4.29
CA LYS A 74 7.36 12.29 -5.75
C LYS A 74 6.40 11.35 -6.49
N ARG A 75 6.25 10.10 -6.01
CA ARG A 75 5.24 9.14 -6.53
C ARG A 75 3.83 9.70 -6.38
N TYR A 76 3.53 10.32 -5.24
CA TYR A 76 2.27 10.96 -4.92
C TYR A 76 2.33 12.49 -5.10
N SER A 77 2.78 12.94 -6.27
CA SER A 77 2.72 14.36 -6.62
C SER A 77 1.31 14.96 -6.43
N ASN A 78 1.22 16.28 -6.30
CA ASN A 78 -0.07 16.99 -6.22
C ASN A 78 -1.03 16.59 -7.36
N SER A 79 -0.50 16.31 -8.56
CA SER A 79 -1.32 15.85 -9.69
C SER A 79 -1.89 14.44 -9.46
N THR A 80 -1.10 13.55 -8.85
CA THR A 80 -1.50 12.19 -8.47
C THR A 80 -2.55 12.25 -7.36
N ILE A 81 -2.30 13.02 -6.30
CA ILE A 81 -3.25 13.22 -5.19
C ILE A 81 -4.58 13.79 -5.72
N ASN A 82 -4.52 14.78 -6.61
CA ASN A 82 -5.72 15.31 -7.26
C ASN A 82 -6.50 14.22 -8.02
N LYS A 83 -5.82 13.31 -8.74
CA LYS A 83 -6.49 12.18 -9.43
C LYS A 83 -7.06 11.15 -8.44
N MET A 84 -6.39 10.92 -7.32
CA MET A 84 -6.90 10.04 -6.25
C MET A 84 -8.18 10.59 -5.60
N ILE A 85 -8.37 11.91 -5.59
CA ILE A 85 -9.52 12.52 -4.91
C ILE A 85 -10.62 12.93 -5.89
N LYS A 86 -10.30 13.34 -7.13
CA LYS A 86 -11.27 13.99 -8.02
C LYS A 86 -12.05 13.05 -8.92
N THR A 87 -11.50 11.88 -9.27
CA THR A 87 -12.20 10.96 -10.19
C THR A 87 -13.39 10.31 -9.49
N LYS A 88 -14.49 10.11 -10.22
CA LYS A 88 -15.72 9.49 -9.68
C LYS A 88 -15.44 8.13 -9.04
N ALA A 89 -14.64 7.30 -9.70
CA ALA A 89 -14.26 5.97 -9.21
C ALA A 89 -13.48 6.05 -7.90
N ASN A 90 -12.46 6.91 -7.81
CA ASN A 90 -11.66 7.01 -6.59
C ASN A 90 -12.44 7.67 -5.45
N LYS A 91 -13.35 8.62 -5.73
CA LYS A 91 -14.23 9.18 -4.69
C LYS A 91 -15.08 8.11 -4.02
N LEU A 92 -15.70 7.24 -4.80
CA LEU A 92 -16.49 6.12 -4.29
C LEU A 92 -15.60 5.16 -3.48
N LYS A 93 -14.45 4.81 -4.04
CA LYS A 93 -13.53 3.83 -3.48
C LYS A 93 -12.88 4.28 -2.16
N TYR A 94 -12.19 5.42 -2.15
CA TYR A 94 -11.56 5.97 -0.94
C TYR A 94 -12.61 6.47 0.05
N GLY A 95 -13.70 7.08 -0.42
CA GLY A 95 -14.80 7.51 0.45
C GLY A 95 -15.42 6.35 1.21
N HIS A 96 -15.69 5.22 0.53
CA HIS A 96 -16.18 4.01 1.19
C HIS A 96 -15.20 3.47 2.22
N VAL A 97 -13.89 3.45 1.90
CA VAL A 97 -12.86 3.01 2.85
C VAL A 97 -12.82 3.89 4.09
N LEU A 98 -12.71 5.20 3.92
CA LEU A 98 -12.61 6.14 5.02
C LEU A 98 -13.85 6.11 5.92
N GLN A 99 -15.04 5.97 5.33
CA GLN A 99 -16.30 5.93 6.06
C GLN A 99 -16.47 4.64 6.88
N ASN A 100 -16.12 3.48 6.32
CA ASN A 100 -16.49 2.18 6.91
C ASN A 100 -15.32 1.51 7.63
N TYR A 101 -14.08 1.77 7.20
CA TYR A 101 -12.88 1.09 7.67
C TYR A 101 -11.84 2.03 8.27
N GLY A 102 -12.14 3.32 8.41
CA GLY A 102 -11.31 4.31 9.10
C GLY A 102 -10.16 4.87 8.26
N GLY A 103 -9.19 5.49 8.93
CA GLY A 103 -8.08 6.16 8.28
C GLY A 103 -7.18 5.21 7.48
N ILE A 104 -6.43 5.76 6.53
CA ILE A 104 -5.46 5.01 5.72
C ILE A 104 -4.04 5.37 6.16
N GLU A 105 -3.32 4.38 6.64
CA GLU A 105 -1.90 4.43 6.98
C GLU A 105 -1.04 4.07 5.77
N ILE A 106 0.20 4.57 5.76
CA ILE A 106 1.21 4.20 4.78
C ILE A 106 2.37 3.51 5.49
N ALA A 107 2.51 2.20 5.27
CA ALA A 107 3.68 1.44 5.70
C ALA A 107 4.66 1.27 4.54
N TYR A 108 5.95 1.09 4.81
CA TYR A 108 6.95 0.84 3.77
C TYR A 108 8.17 0.06 4.28
N CYS A 109 8.81 -0.66 3.36
CA CYS A 109 10.09 -1.33 3.57
C CYS A 109 11.03 -1.10 2.38
N TYR A 110 12.34 -1.18 2.59
CA TYR A 110 13.31 -1.09 1.50
C TYR A 110 13.28 -2.36 0.66
N HIS A 111 13.31 -2.22 -0.68
CA HIS A 111 13.09 -3.36 -1.57
C HIS A 111 14.17 -4.43 -1.45
N ASN A 112 15.41 -4.02 -1.16
CA ASN A 112 16.59 -4.89 -1.09
C ASN A 112 16.52 -5.94 0.03
N GLN A 113 15.52 -5.86 0.90
CA GLN A 113 15.24 -6.87 1.92
C GLN A 113 14.38 -8.03 1.39
N PHE A 114 13.74 -7.86 0.22
CA PHE A 114 12.70 -8.74 -0.31
C PHE A 114 12.84 -9.07 -1.80
N GLY A 115 13.91 -8.58 -2.45
CA GLY A 115 14.25 -8.93 -3.83
C GLY A 115 15.37 -8.05 -4.39
N ASP A 116 16.04 -8.55 -5.44
CA ASP A 116 17.13 -7.85 -6.11
C ASP A 116 16.67 -6.60 -6.85
N SER A 117 15.39 -6.56 -7.23
CA SER A 117 14.75 -5.40 -7.86
C SER A 117 13.43 -5.02 -7.18
N LEU A 118 13.00 -3.77 -7.41
CA LEU A 118 11.69 -3.28 -6.97
C LEU A 118 10.53 -4.13 -7.52
N ASN A 119 10.65 -4.64 -8.74
CA ASN A 119 9.62 -5.47 -9.37
C ASN A 119 9.55 -6.86 -8.74
N GLU A 120 10.69 -7.45 -8.39
CA GLU A 120 10.73 -8.74 -7.68
C GLU A 120 10.14 -8.59 -6.27
N ALA A 121 10.59 -7.58 -5.51
CA ALA A 121 10.08 -7.32 -4.18
C ALA A 121 8.56 -7.02 -4.17
N GLU A 122 8.06 -6.15 -5.05
CA GLU A 122 6.62 -5.89 -5.19
C GLU A 122 5.86 -7.18 -5.55
N GLY A 123 6.39 -7.94 -6.50
CA GLY A 123 5.83 -9.20 -6.94
C GLY A 123 5.75 -10.24 -5.81
N GLN A 124 6.77 -10.29 -4.95
CA GLN A 124 6.84 -11.15 -3.77
C GLN A 124 5.69 -10.86 -2.80
N PHE A 125 5.49 -9.58 -2.45
CA PHE A 125 4.41 -9.18 -1.54
C PHE A 125 3.02 -9.39 -2.15
N LEU A 126 2.85 -9.11 -3.45
CA LEU A 126 1.60 -9.37 -4.16
C LEU A 126 1.26 -10.87 -4.20
N TRP A 127 2.26 -11.73 -4.37
CA TRP A 127 2.07 -13.18 -4.34
C TRP A 127 1.73 -13.68 -2.93
N TRP A 128 2.46 -13.24 -1.90
CA TRP A 128 2.13 -13.59 -0.51
C TRP A 128 0.73 -13.14 -0.11
N TYR A 129 0.31 -11.94 -0.53
CA TYR A 129 -1.06 -11.49 -0.32
C TYR A 129 -2.06 -12.44 -1.01
N PHE A 130 -1.80 -12.79 -2.27
CA PHE A 130 -2.65 -13.71 -3.02
C PHE A 130 -2.77 -15.08 -2.35
N GLN A 131 -1.69 -15.62 -1.81
CA GLN A 131 -1.72 -16.92 -1.11
C GLN A 131 -2.58 -16.88 0.17
N ASN A 132 -2.60 -15.73 0.86
CA ASN A 132 -3.42 -15.53 2.05
C ASN A 132 -4.91 -15.32 1.73
N HIS A 133 -5.23 -14.63 0.64
CA HIS A 133 -6.60 -14.14 0.37
C HIS A 133 -7.28 -14.68 -0.89
N LEU A 134 -6.54 -15.39 -1.74
CA LEU A 134 -6.98 -15.91 -3.05
C LEU A 134 -7.42 -14.81 -4.04
N GLU A 135 -7.02 -13.57 -3.78
CA GLU A 135 -7.26 -12.39 -4.62
C GLU A 135 -6.13 -11.37 -4.40
N TYR A 136 -6.04 -10.35 -5.25
CA TYR A 136 -5.12 -9.22 -5.06
C TYR A 136 -5.72 -8.16 -4.12
N PRO A 137 -4.90 -7.25 -3.55
CA PRO A 137 -5.43 -6.15 -2.77
C PRO A 137 -6.47 -5.36 -3.59
N PRO A 138 -7.55 -4.84 -2.97
CA PRO A 138 -8.71 -4.32 -3.68
C PRO A 138 -8.38 -3.13 -4.60
N PHE A 139 -7.25 -2.44 -4.40
CA PHE A 139 -6.85 -1.31 -5.24
C PHE A 139 -5.75 -1.68 -6.25
N ASN A 140 -5.25 -2.92 -6.26
CA ASN A 140 -4.31 -3.44 -7.25
C ASN A 140 -5.10 -4.05 -8.43
N TYR A 141 -5.15 -3.34 -9.55
CA TYR A 141 -5.87 -3.81 -10.76
C TYR A 141 -5.01 -4.69 -11.68
N THR A 142 -3.70 -4.74 -11.45
CA THR A 142 -2.75 -5.52 -12.24
C THR A 142 -2.25 -6.69 -11.42
N GLN A 143 -2.24 -7.88 -12.01
CA GLN A 143 -1.76 -9.11 -11.37
C GLN A 143 -0.24 -9.22 -11.47
N THR A 144 0.41 -9.80 -10.46
CA THR A 144 1.86 -10.10 -10.52
C THR A 144 2.13 -11.30 -11.42
N LYS A 145 3.27 -11.24 -12.12
CA LYS A 145 3.86 -12.39 -12.85
C LYS A 145 4.88 -13.15 -11.98
N ASN A 146 5.41 -12.52 -10.94
CA ASN A 146 6.36 -13.12 -10.00
C ASN A 146 5.59 -13.89 -8.93
N ARG A 147 5.84 -15.19 -8.79
CA ARG A 147 5.11 -16.11 -7.90
C ARG A 147 6.07 -17.06 -7.21
N ASN A 148 6.74 -16.55 -6.18
CA ASN A 148 7.74 -17.29 -5.41
C ASN A 148 7.23 -17.50 -3.97
N ASP A 149 7.22 -18.72 -3.45
CA ASP A 149 6.64 -18.98 -2.12
C ASP A 149 7.51 -18.44 -0.95
N ILE A 150 8.80 -18.22 -1.22
CA ILE A 150 9.79 -17.66 -0.29
C ILE A 150 10.52 -16.49 -0.96
N VAL A 151 11.12 -15.60 -0.15
CA VAL A 151 12.06 -14.59 -0.66
C VAL A 151 13.25 -15.32 -1.28
N ILE A 152 13.58 -14.95 -2.52
CA ILE A 152 14.76 -15.42 -3.25
C ILE A 152 15.79 -14.30 -3.25
#